data_AF-A0AAP9NG71-F1
#
_entry.id   AF-A0AAP9NG71-F1
#
_cell.length_a   1.000
_cell.length_b   1.000
_cell.length_c   1.000
_cell.angle_alpha   90.00
_cell.angle_beta   90.00
_cell.angle_gamma   90.00
#
_symmetry.space_group_name_H-M   'P 1'
#
loop_
_entity.id
_entity.type
_entity.pdbx_description
1 polymer ?
#
loop_
_entity_poly.entity_id
_entity_poly.type
_entity_poly.pdbx_seq_one_letter_code
_entity_poly.pdbx_strand_id
1 'polypeptide(L)'
;MDQLSFVESFRTSPFILTEGAIVERLRHEFQIPLDKHIVHAALIYNDSYRETLAEIYRQYLQIATDFRLPLMLMTPTRRANMEQIAESDYRHKNVLADNVSFLSRFRIGTSIPVYIGGLAGCRGDAYDGRYCLSVEEAMEFHFPAVRTMAESGVDYLFAGIMPQLTEAIGMANAMAATGLPYIISFMVCRDGRLIDGTFIHDAIDAIEKETSTRPLCYMANCIHPDILHQALLHPRNDTPLVHQRFQGIQANAANLSPEELNGCEHLISSPPEELADRLMTLLWDFPLKICGGCCGTNQQHMRRFAEMLACRRDKMGR
;
A
#
# COMPACT_ATOMS: atom_id res chain seq x y z
N MET A 1 -10.04 26.37 2.52
CA MET A 1 -8.80 26.13 1.76
C MET A 1 -9.16 25.01 0.81
N ASP A 2 -9.14 25.25 -0.50
CA ASP A 2 -9.49 24.20 -1.46
C ASP A 2 -8.46 23.07 -1.32
N GLN A 3 -8.94 21.85 -1.12
CA GLN A 3 -8.09 20.68 -0.96
C GLN A 3 -7.37 20.43 -2.28
N LEU A 4 -6.03 20.44 -2.27
CA LEU A 4 -5.21 20.08 -3.44
C LEU A 4 -5.63 18.70 -3.94
N SER A 5 -5.62 18.51 -5.26
CA SER A 5 -5.77 17.17 -5.84
C SER A 5 -4.67 16.22 -5.33
N PHE A 6 -4.91 14.91 -5.39
CA PHE A 6 -3.91 13.93 -4.96
C PHE A 6 -2.58 14.10 -5.72
N VAL A 7 -2.64 14.32 -7.03
CA VAL A 7 -1.43 14.52 -7.87
C VAL A 7 -0.69 15.79 -7.48
N GLU A 8 -1.39 16.89 -7.19
CA GLU A 8 -0.74 18.13 -6.73
C GLU A 8 -0.06 17.94 -5.38
N SER A 9 -0.74 17.34 -4.41
CA SER A 9 -0.13 17.04 -3.10
C SER A 9 1.04 16.08 -3.23
N PHE A 10 0.96 15.08 -4.12
CA PHE A 10 2.08 14.23 -4.47
C PHE A 10 3.22 14.99 -5.15
N ARG A 11 2.98 16.09 -5.85
CA ARG A 11 4.08 16.89 -6.43
C ARG A 11 4.70 17.84 -5.43
N THR A 12 3.91 18.44 -4.53
CA THR A 12 4.35 19.55 -3.68
C THR A 12 4.76 19.14 -2.27
N SER A 13 4.20 18.06 -1.72
CA SER A 13 4.49 17.65 -0.35
C SER A 13 5.82 16.89 -0.30
N PRO A 14 6.76 17.19 0.59
CA PRO A 14 8.03 16.44 0.65
C PRO A 14 7.84 15.00 1.16
N PHE A 15 6.85 14.79 2.04
CA PHE A 15 6.50 13.47 2.58
C PHE A 15 4.99 13.30 2.66
N ILE A 16 4.54 12.07 2.49
CA ILE A 16 3.15 11.65 2.64
C ILE A 16 3.14 10.42 3.54
N LEU A 17 2.33 10.46 4.58
CA LEU A 17 2.12 9.32 5.46
C LEU A 17 1.02 8.44 4.85
N THR A 18 1.17 7.12 4.93
CA THR A 18 0.05 6.19 4.75
C THR A 18 -0.21 5.43 6.04
N GLU A 19 -1.19 4.54 6.06
CA GLU A 19 -1.58 3.76 7.22
C GLU A 19 -0.54 2.72 7.65
N GLY A 20 -0.72 2.19 8.87
CA GLY A 20 -0.02 1.00 9.36
C GLY A 20 -0.78 -0.28 9.05
N ALA A 21 -0.47 -1.38 9.75
CA ALA A 21 -1.25 -2.61 9.62
C ALA A 21 -2.73 -2.39 10.00
N ILE A 22 -3.64 -2.86 9.15
CA ILE A 22 -5.06 -2.98 9.49
C ILE A 22 -5.38 -4.41 9.94
N VAL A 23 -5.12 -5.39 9.07
CA VAL A 23 -5.52 -6.79 9.27
C VAL A 23 -4.84 -7.42 10.48
N GLU A 24 -3.54 -7.23 10.63
CA GLU A 24 -2.80 -7.84 11.75
C GLU A 24 -3.25 -7.24 13.10
N ARG A 25 -3.58 -5.95 13.15
CA ARG A 25 -4.14 -5.33 14.35
C ARG A 25 -5.52 -5.89 14.68
N LEU A 26 -6.40 -5.99 13.68
CA LEU A 26 -7.72 -6.61 13.86
C LEU A 26 -7.61 -8.03 14.41
N ARG A 27 -6.68 -8.83 13.89
CA ARG A 27 -6.46 -10.22 14.32
C ARG A 27 -5.85 -10.31 15.73
N HIS A 28 -4.79 -9.55 16.01
CA HIS A 28 -3.97 -9.74 17.21
C HIS A 28 -4.32 -8.81 18.37
N GLU A 29 -4.66 -7.54 18.10
CA GLU A 29 -5.04 -6.56 19.13
C GLU A 29 -6.52 -6.69 19.50
N PHE A 30 -7.39 -6.92 18.52
CA PHE A 30 -8.85 -6.90 18.70
C PHE A 30 -9.52 -8.28 18.60
N GLN A 31 -8.78 -9.33 18.19
CA GLN A 31 -9.27 -10.70 18.05
C GLN A 31 -10.55 -10.81 17.18
N ILE A 32 -10.65 -9.96 16.16
CA ILE A 32 -11.79 -9.95 15.24
C ILE A 32 -11.64 -11.09 14.21
N PRO A 33 -12.65 -11.96 14.05
CA PRO A 33 -12.64 -12.98 13.01
C PRO A 33 -12.74 -12.30 11.63
N LEU A 34 -11.88 -12.76 10.71
CA LEU A 34 -11.83 -12.24 9.34
C LEU A 34 -12.69 -13.13 8.43
N ASP A 35 -13.31 -12.52 7.42
CA ASP A 35 -14.06 -13.27 6.42
C ASP A 35 -13.13 -14.16 5.59
N LYS A 36 -13.58 -15.37 5.27
CA LYS A 36 -12.79 -16.38 4.56
C LYS A 36 -12.33 -15.93 3.18
N HIS A 37 -13.15 -15.16 2.46
CA HIS A 37 -12.92 -14.79 1.06
C HIS A 37 -12.40 -13.37 0.94
N ILE A 38 -13.06 -12.41 1.60
CA ILE A 38 -12.81 -10.98 1.46
C ILE A 38 -12.18 -10.34 2.71
N VAL A 39 -11.81 -11.16 3.71
CA VAL A 39 -11.02 -10.77 4.88
C VAL A 39 -11.66 -9.62 5.67
N HIS A 40 -11.08 -8.42 5.59
CA HIS A 40 -11.49 -7.26 6.38
C HIS A 40 -12.48 -6.35 5.62
N ALA A 41 -12.69 -6.59 4.33
CA ALA A 41 -13.69 -5.88 3.52
C ALA A 41 -15.13 -6.18 3.98
N ALA A 42 -15.34 -7.34 4.61
CA ALA A 42 -16.64 -7.73 5.18
C ALA A 42 -16.99 -6.99 6.46
N LEU A 43 -16.00 -6.48 7.20
CA LEU A 43 -16.19 -5.98 8.56
C LEU A 43 -17.10 -4.74 8.60
N ILE A 44 -17.19 -3.98 7.51
CA ILE A 44 -18.09 -2.82 7.41
C ILE A 44 -19.58 -3.19 7.56
N TYR A 45 -19.95 -4.46 7.35
CA TYR A 45 -21.34 -4.91 7.44
C TYR A 45 -21.76 -5.37 8.84
N ASN A 46 -20.83 -5.41 9.79
CA ASN A 46 -21.13 -5.63 11.19
C ASN A 46 -20.84 -4.33 11.96
N ASP A 47 -21.82 -3.79 12.68
CA ASP A 47 -21.68 -2.48 13.32
C ASP A 47 -20.52 -2.41 14.32
N SER A 48 -20.30 -3.46 15.11
CA SER A 48 -19.21 -3.52 16.08
C SER A 48 -17.85 -3.61 15.39
N TYR A 49 -17.71 -4.48 14.38
CA TYR A 49 -16.43 -4.65 13.67
C TYR A 49 -16.10 -3.43 12.80
N ARG A 50 -17.12 -2.80 12.21
CA ARG A 50 -16.99 -1.53 11.48
C ARG A 50 -16.46 -0.43 12.40
N GLU A 51 -16.94 -0.35 13.64
CA GLU A 51 -16.47 0.67 14.58
C GLU A 51 -15.03 0.41 15.02
N THR A 52 -14.63 -0.85 15.26
CA THR A 52 -13.22 -1.17 15.54
C THR A 52 -12.31 -0.86 14.35
N LEU A 53 -12.74 -1.19 13.14
CA LEU A 53 -12.01 -0.82 11.91
C LEU A 53 -11.89 0.70 11.80
N ALA A 54 -12.98 1.43 12.06
CA ALA A 54 -12.98 2.89 12.04
C ALA A 54 -12.02 3.46 13.08
N GLU A 55 -11.94 2.90 14.28
CA GLU A 55 -11.03 3.34 15.33
C GLU A 55 -9.56 3.22 14.91
N ILE A 56 -9.18 2.13 14.21
CA ILE A 56 -7.83 1.99 13.66
C ILE A 56 -7.53 3.12 12.66
N TYR A 57 -8.44 3.40 11.73
CA TYR A 57 -8.29 4.51 10.78
C TYR A 57 -8.20 5.88 11.47
N ARG A 58 -9.02 6.12 12.52
CA ARG A 58 -8.98 7.37 13.30
C ARG A 58 -7.64 7.56 14.01
N GLN A 59 -7.02 6.48 14.51
CA GLN A 59 -5.70 6.56 15.12
C GLN A 59 -4.64 7.06 14.13
N TYR A 60 -4.63 6.54 12.90
CA TYR A 60 -3.69 6.99 11.87
C TYR A 60 -4.00 8.41 11.38
N LEU A 61 -5.28 8.75 11.26
CA LEU A 61 -5.71 10.12 10.96
C LEU A 61 -5.24 11.12 12.00
N GLN A 62 -5.40 10.80 13.29
CA GLN A 62 -4.96 11.64 14.38
C GLN A 62 -3.44 11.84 14.36
N ILE A 63 -2.68 10.76 14.14
CA ILE A 63 -1.22 10.84 14.02
C ILE A 63 -0.81 11.75 12.86
N ALA A 64 -1.38 11.57 11.67
CA ALA A 64 -1.06 12.43 10.53
C ALA A 64 -1.40 13.91 10.81
N THR A 65 -2.51 14.15 11.52
CA THR A 65 -2.97 15.49 11.92
C THR A 65 -2.00 16.13 12.90
N ASP A 66 -1.58 15.42 13.95
CA ASP A 66 -0.63 15.90 14.98
C ASP A 66 0.67 16.43 14.33
N PHE A 67 1.14 15.76 13.27
CA PHE A 67 2.39 16.08 12.58
C PHE A 67 2.22 16.89 11.29
N ARG A 68 0.97 17.25 10.94
CA ARG A 68 0.60 18.01 9.73
C ARG A 68 1.14 17.35 8.45
N LEU A 69 0.99 16.04 8.33
CA LEU A 69 1.37 15.28 7.13
C LEU A 69 0.12 14.98 6.30
N PRO A 70 0.17 15.10 4.96
CA PRO A 70 -0.87 14.52 4.12
C PRO A 70 -0.98 13.02 4.38
N LEU A 71 -2.21 12.51 4.33
CA LEU A 71 -2.50 11.11 4.63
C LEU A 71 -3.10 10.40 3.42
N MET A 72 -2.52 9.26 3.08
CA MET A 72 -3.04 8.27 2.14
C MET A 72 -3.69 7.12 2.91
N LEU A 73 -4.98 6.92 2.74
CA LEU A 73 -5.71 5.77 3.30
C LEU A 73 -6.16 4.86 2.16
N MET A 74 -6.00 3.55 2.32
CA MET A 74 -6.45 2.59 1.32
C MET A 74 -7.65 1.79 1.80
N THR A 75 -8.54 1.48 0.86
CA THR A 75 -9.73 0.66 1.15
C THR A 75 -9.32 -0.71 1.68
N PRO A 76 -10.10 -1.30 2.61
CA PRO A 76 -9.81 -2.61 3.19
C PRO A 76 -10.12 -3.78 2.22
N THR A 77 -9.74 -3.64 0.94
CA THR A 77 -10.21 -4.44 -0.20
C THR A 77 -9.11 -5.27 -0.86
N ARG A 78 -7.93 -5.41 -0.24
CA ARG A 78 -6.78 -6.15 -0.82
C ARG A 78 -7.16 -7.51 -1.40
N ARG A 79 -8.07 -8.25 -0.74
CA ARG A 79 -8.55 -9.58 -1.16
C ARG A 79 -9.93 -9.57 -1.81
N ALA A 80 -10.59 -8.42 -1.91
CA ALA A 80 -11.96 -8.28 -2.42
C ALA A 80 -11.99 -8.09 -3.95
N ASN A 81 -11.48 -9.06 -4.71
CA ASN A 81 -11.68 -9.11 -6.16
C ASN A 81 -13.03 -9.74 -6.51
N MET A 82 -13.43 -9.69 -7.80
CA MET A 82 -14.75 -10.17 -8.24
C MET A 82 -14.99 -11.66 -7.94
N GLU A 83 -13.97 -12.50 -8.12
CA GLU A 83 -14.07 -13.94 -7.81
C GLU A 83 -14.28 -14.16 -6.30
N GLN A 84 -13.49 -13.52 -5.45
CA GLN A 84 -13.61 -13.65 -3.99
C GLN A 84 -14.93 -13.08 -3.46
N ILE A 85 -15.43 -11.99 -4.04
CA ILE A 85 -16.73 -11.43 -3.67
C ILE A 85 -17.86 -12.40 -4.05
N ALA A 86 -17.81 -13.00 -5.24
CA ALA A 86 -18.81 -13.95 -5.72
C ALA A 86 -18.90 -15.21 -4.83
N GLU A 87 -17.77 -15.68 -4.30
CA GLU A 87 -17.70 -16.81 -3.36
C GLU A 87 -18.05 -16.45 -1.92
N SER A 88 -18.13 -15.16 -1.58
CA SER A 88 -18.46 -14.69 -0.23
C SER A 88 -19.97 -14.65 0.03
N ASP A 89 -20.33 -14.54 1.31
CA ASP A 89 -21.71 -14.26 1.72
C ASP A 89 -22.23 -12.90 1.23
N TYR A 90 -21.32 -12.02 0.80
CA TYR A 90 -21.61 -10.65 0.36
C TYR A 90 -21.72 -10.50 -1.16
N ARG A 91 -21.80 -11.59 -1.94
CA ARG A 91 -21.92 -11.60 -3.41
C ARG A 91 -23.06 -10.75 -4.00
N HIS A 92 -24.05 -10.39 -3.19
CA HIS A 92 -25.21 -9.57 -3.56
C HIS A 92 -25.02 -8.07 -3.24
N LYS A 93 -23.88 -7.68 -2.67
CA LYS A 93 -23.53 -6.31 -2.31
C LYS A 93 -22.47 -5.75 -3.23
N ASN A 94 -22.39 -4.42 -3.31
CA ASN A 94 -21.28 -3.76 -3.98
C ASN A 94 -20.13 -3.55 -2.97
N VAL A 95 -19.45 -4.64 -2.60
CA VAL A 95 -18.40 -4.66 -1.57
C VAL A 95 -17.33 -3.60 -1.80
N LEU A 96 -16.93 -3.38 -3.05
CA LEU A 96 -15.93 -2.37 -3.38
C LEU A 96 -16.46 -0.95 -3.13
N ALA A 97 -17.63 -0.60 -3.66
CA ALA A 97 -18.22 0.73 -3.47
C ALA A 97 -18.56 1.02 -2.01
N ASP A 98 -19.06 0.02 -1.27
CA ASP A 98 -19.41 0.16 0.14
C ASP A 98 -18.17 0.45 1.00
N ASN A 99 -17.04 -0.20 0.69
CA ASN A 99 -15.75 0.07 1.36
C ASN A 99 -15.15 1.43 0.99
N VAL A 100 -15.30 1.87 -0.27
CA VAL A 100 -14.93 3.24 -0.69
C VAL A 100 -15.77 4.27 0.08
N SER A 101 -17.08 4.06 0.20
CA SER A 101 -17.98 4.96 0.94
C SER A 101 -17.64 5.02 2.42
N PHE A 102 -17.39 3.85 3.05
CA PHE A 102 -16.94 3.78 4.43
C PHE A 102 -15.66 4.61 4.66
N LEU A 103 -14.63 4.41 3.84
CA LEU A 103 -13.34 5.07 4.01
C LEU A 103 -13.40 6.58 3.67
N SER A 104 -14.25 6.96 2.71
CA SER A 104 -14.45 8.36 2.31
C SER A 104 -14.98 9.26 3.42
N ARG A 105 -15.50 8.69 4.51
CA ARG A 105 -15.94 9.47 5.67
C ARG A 105 -14.78 10.09 6.45
N PHE A 106 -13.58 9.50 6.39
CA PHE A 106 -12.42 9.95 7.17
C PHE A 106 -11.72 11.20 6.62
N ARG A 107 -12.02 11.63 5.39
CA ARG A 107 -11.51 12.91 4.84
C ARG A 107 -12.37 14.13 5.18
N ILE A 108 -13.54 13.94 5.79
CA ILE A 108 -14.46 15.05 6.08
C ILE A 108 -14.02 15.78 7.35
N GLY A 109 -13.91 17.12 7.26
CA GLY A 109 -13.61 17.97 8.42
C GLY A 109 -12.17 17.88 8.93
N THR A 110 -11.26 17.32 8.14
CA THR A 110 -9.84 17.20 8.50
C THR A 110 -9.10 18.52 8.25
N SER A 111 -8.10 18.81 9.08
CA SER A 111 -7.22 19.98 8.91
C SER A 111 -6.00 19.70 8.01
N ILE A 112 -5.85 18.45 7.57
CA ILE A 112 -4.81 17.98 6.65
C ILE A 112 -5.46 17.39 5.39
N PRO A 113 -4.77 17.35 4.24
CA PRO A 113 -5.23 16.60 3.08
C PRO A 113 -5.28 15.10 3.39
N VAL A 114 -6.43 14.49 3.14
CA VAL A 114 -6.63 13.03 3.25
C VAL A 114 -7.16 12.51 1.92
N TYR A 115 -6.45 11.52 1.37
CA TYR A 115 -6.74 10.92 0.07
C TYR A 115 -7.11 9.46 0.22
N ILE A 116 -8.15 9.05 -0.50
CA ILE A 116 -8.75 7.72 -0.46
C ILE A 116 -8.27 6.93 -1.67
N GLY A 117 -7.52 5.86 -1.41
CA GLY A 117 -7.01 4.94 -2.43
C GLY A 117 -7.86 3.68 -2.56
N GLY A 118 -8.22 3.32 -3.78
CA GLY A 118 -8.80 2.01 -4.09
C GLY A 118 -7.70 0.94 -4.14
N LEU A 119 -7.65 0.05 -3.15
CA LEU A 119 -6.63 -1.01 -3.05
C LEU A 119 -7.08 -2.31 -3.72
N ALA A 120 -6.31 -2.74 -4.71
CA ALA A 120 -6.40 -4.07 -5.30
C ALA A 120 -5.09 -4.83 -5.06
N GLY A 121 -5.17 -6.07 -4.56
CA GLY A 121 -4.00 -6.95 -4.40
C GLY A 121 -3.84 -7.90 -5.57
N CYS A 122 -2.72 -8.63 -5.59
CA CYS A 122 -2.53 -9.76 -6.52
C CYS A 122 -3.64 -10.82 -6.36
N ARG A 123 -3.94 -11.54 -7.44
CA ARG A 123 -4.93 -12.62 -7.47
C ARG A 123 -4.55 -13.75 -6.51
N GLY A 124 -3.29 -14.19 -6.59
CA GLY A 124 -2.75 -15.34 -5.86
C GLY A 124 -2.27 -15.01 -4.44
N ASP A 125 -1.40 -15.88 -3.94
CA ASP A 125 -0.60 -15.60 -2.75
C ASP A 125 0.61 -14.76 -3.12
N ALA A 126 0.75 -13.61 -2.45
CA ALA A 126 1.82 -12.65 -2.65
C ALA A 126 3.20 -13.20 -2.27
N TYR A 127 3.27 -14.29 -1.51
CA TYR A 127 4.53 -14.87 -1.01
C TYR A 127 5.00 -16.09 -1.81
N ASP A 128 4.16 -16.63 -2.69
CA ASP A 128 4.36 -17.98 -3.24
C ASP A 128 4.75 -17.99 -4.73
N GLY A 129 4.44 -16.92 -5.48
CA GLY A 129 4.85 -16.76 -6.88
C GLY A 129 4.41 -17.87 -7.84
N ARG A 130 3.58 -18.82 -7.40
CA ARG A 130 3.15 -19.99 -8.20
C ARG A 130 2.04 -19.67 -9.20
N TYR A 131 1.27 -18.61 -8.96
CA TYR A 131 0.22 -18.16 -9.87
C TYR A 131 0.81 -17.16 -10.84
N CYS A 132 0.99 -17.54 -12.11
CA CYS A 132 1.43 -16.64 -13.17
C CYS A 132 0.28 -16.41 -14.14
N LEU A 133 -0.18 -15.16 -14.25
CA LEU A 133 -1.14 -14.72 -15.27
C LEU A 133 -0.37 -14.15 -16.45
N SER A 134 -0.89 -14.29 -17.67
CA SER A 134 -0.47 -13.43 -18.78
C SER A 134 -0.85 -11.97 -18.48
N VAL A 135 -0.26 -11.02 -19.21
CA VAL A 135 -0.59 -9.60 -19.07
C VAL A 135 -2.08 -9.35 -19.36
N GLU A 136 -2.61 -10.00 -20.39
CA GLU A 136 -4.02 -9.90 -20.81
C GLU A 136 -4.95 -10.49 -19.74
N GLU A 137 -4.64 -11.70 -19.24
CA GLU A 137 -5.42 -12.34 -18.18
C GLU A 137 -5.44 -11.50 -16.90
N ALA A 138 -4.30 -10.92 -16.52
CA ALA A 138 -4.20 -10.03 -15.38
C ALA A 138 -5.02 -8.73 -15.58
N MET A 139 -4.99 -8.15 -16.77
CA MET A 139 -5.81 -6.98 -17.08
C MET A 139 -7.30 -7.29 -16.99
N GLU A 140 -7.75 -8.39 -17.63
CA GLU A 140 -9.15 -8.83 -17.59
C GLU A 140 -9.63 -9.12 -16.17
N PHE A 141 -8.78 -9.75 -15.36
CA PHE A 141 -9.08 -10.07 -13.97
C PHE A 141 -9.21 -8.82 -13.08
N HIS A 142 -8.27 -7.88 -13.19
CA HIS A 142 -8.20 -6.72 -12.29
C HIS A 142 -9.13 -5.56 -12.70
N PHE A 143 -9.39 -5.39 -14.00
CA PHE A 143 -10.13 -4.24 -14.54
C PHE A 143 -11.52 -4.02 -13.90
N PRO A 144 -12.38 -5.05 -13.72
CA PRO A 144 -13.68 -4.84 -13.10
C PRO A 144 -13.60 -4.23 -11.69
N ALA A 145 -12.63 -4.66 -10.88
CA ALA A 145 -12.47 -4.20 -9.51
C ALA A 145 -11.96 -2.76 -9.46
N VAL A 146 -10.90 -2.44 -10.18
CA VAL A 146 -10.34 -1.08 -10.19
C VAL A 146 -11.28 -0.07 -10.85
N ARG A 147 -12.04 -0.47 -11.87
CA ARG A 147 -13.10 0.36 -12.46
C ARG A 147 -14.20 0.66 -11.45
N THR A 148 -14.68 -0.34 -10.71
CA THR A 148 -15.72 -0.14 -9.69
C THR A 148 -15.27 0.84 -8.61
N MET A 149 -14.02 0.73 -8.15
CA MET A 149 -13.45 1.67 -7.18
C MET A 149 -13.32 3.08 -7.76
N ALA A 150 -12.86 3.21 -9.01
CA ALA A 150 -12.76 4.50 -9.71
C ALA A 150 -14.14 5.20 -9.83
N GLU A 151 -15.16 4.47 -10.27
CA GLU A 151 -16.54 4.96 -10.38
C GLU A 151 -17.14 5.32 -9.01
N SER A 152 -16.62 4.75 -7.92
CA SER A 152 -17.04 5.05 -6.54
C SER A 152 -16.38 6.31 -5.96
N GLY A 153 -15.47 6.96 -6.69
CA GLY A 153 -14.92 8.27 -6.33
C GLY A 153 -13.67 8.25 -5.44
N VAL A 154 -12.82 7.23 -5.57
CA VAL A 154 -11.47 7.24 -4.97
C VAL A 154 -10.59 8.30 -5.63
N ASP A 155 -9.62 8.82 -4.87
CA ASP A 155 -8.67 9.85 -5.34
C ASP A 155 -7.52 9.25 -6.16
N TYR A 156 -7.20 7.97 -5.94
CA TYR A 156 -6.19 7.19 -6.66
C TYR A 156 -6.44 5.69 -6.55
N LEU A 157 -5.72 4.91 -7.36
CA LEU A 157 -5.70 3.44 -7.29
C LEU A 157 -4.35 2.94 -6.78
N PHE A 158 -4.36 1.84 -6.02
CA PHE A 158 -3.16 1.27 -5.43
C PHE A 158 -3.10 -0.22 -5.69
N ALA A 159 -2.07 -0.68 -6.41
CA ALA A 159 -1.77 -2.09 -6.57
C ALA A 159 -0.89 -2.55 -5.41
N GLY A 160 -1.48 -3.26 -4.46
CA GLY A 160 -0.81 -3.70 -3.25
C GLY A 160 -0.17 -5.07 -3.38
N ILE A 161 1.14 -5.11 -3.12
CA ILE A 161 1.93 -6.34 -2.98
C ILE A 161 1.93 -7.18 -4.27
N MET A 162 2.44 -6.61 -5.36
CA MET A 162 2.56 -7.29 -6.66
C MET A 162 3.81 -8.18 -6.68
N PRO A 163 3.67 -9.52 -6.73
CA PRO A 163 4.79 -10.45 -6.62
C PRO A 163 5.48 -10.75 -7.95
N GLN A 164 4.86 -10.41 -9.07
CA GLN A 164 5.30 -10.82 -10.40
C GLN A 164 5.10 -9.72 -11.44
N LEU A 165 5.94 -9.73 -12.47
CA LEU A 165 5.96 -8.72 -13.51
C LEU A 165 4.71 -8.74 -14.39
N THR A 166 4.32 -9.91 -14.92
CA THR A 166 3.20 -10.00 -15.87
C THR A 166 1.88 -9.53 -15.24
N GLU A 167 1.63 -9.93 -13.99
CA GLU A 167 0.47 -9.46 -13.24
C GLU A 167 0.55 -7.96 -12.93
N ALA A 168 1.74 -7.44 -12.59
CA ALA A 168 1.93 -6.01 -12.35
C ALA A 168 1.67 -5.17 -13.61
N ILE A 169 2.07 -5.64 -14.80
CA ILE A 169 1.78 -4.97 -16.07
C ILE A 169 0.27 -5.00 -16.36
N GLY A 170 -0.39 -6.16 -16.23
CA GLY A 170 -1.84 -6.27 -16.45
C GLY A 170 -2.65 -5.40 -15.49
N MET A 171 -2.28 -5.38 -14.20
CA MET A 171 -2.84 -4.47 -13.20
C MET A 171 -2.62 -3.00 -13.57
N ALA A 172 -1.41 -2.64 -14.01
CA ALA A 172 -1.10 -1.27 -14.41
C ALA A 172 -1.92 -0.84 -15.64
N ASN A 173 -2.11 -1.72 -16.62
CA ASN A 173 -2.99 -1.48 -17.77
C ASN A 173 -4.45 -1.30 -17.37
N ALA A 174 -4.93 -2.15 -16.44
CA ALA A 174 -6.27 -2.03 -15.88
C ALA A 174 -6.49 -0.70 -15.14
N MET A 175 -5.53 -0.28 -14.30
CA MET A 175 -5.59 1.00 -13.58
C MET A 175 -5.48 2.20 -14.53
N ALA A 176 -4.56 2.15 -15.50
CA ALA A 176 -4.39 3.21 -16.50
C ALA A 176 -5.68 3.45 -17.32
N ALA A 177 -6.41 2.38 -17.66
CA ALA A 177 -7.67 2.47 -18.39
C ALA A 177 -8.78 3.22 -17.63
N THR A 178 -8.67 3.40 -16.31
CA THR A 178 -9.63 4.19 -15.51
C THR A 178 -9.40 5.70 -15.60
N GLY A 179 -8.23 6.14 -16.06
CA GLY A 179 -7.83 7.55 -16.09
C GLY A 179 -7.49 8.16 -14.72
N LEU A 180 -7.58 7.41 -13.62
CA LEU A 180 -7.14 7.88 -12.30
C LEU A 180 -5.62 7.75 -12.12
N PRO A 181 -4.98 8.61 -11.31
CA PRO A 181 -3.61 8.39 -10.89
C PRO A 181 -3.52 7.08 -10.10
N TYR A 182 -2.43 6.34 -10.27
CA TYR A 182 -2.26 5.06 -9.61
C TYR A 182 -0.81 4.78 -9.23
N ILE A 183 -0.63 3.88 -8.26
CA ILE A 183 0.67 3.48 -7.70
C ILE A 183 0.79 1.97 -7.78
N ILE A 184 1.96 1.49 -8.17
CA ILE A 184 2.30 0.05 -8.14
C ILE A 184 3.25 -0.21 -6.98
N SER A 185 2.84 -1.09 -6.06
CA SER A 185 3.68 -1.54 -4.96
C SER A 185 4.10 -2.99 -5.17
N PHE A 186 5.40 -3.24 -5.23
CA PHE A 186 5.98 -4.57 -5.40
C PHE A 186 6.11 -5.33 -4.08
N MET A 187 6.09 -6.65 -4.19
CA MET A 187 6.68 -7.54 -3.20
C MET A 187 8.14 -7.76 -3.58
N VAL A 188 9.07 -7.40 -2.70
CA VAL A 188 10.51 -7.36 -3.01
C VAL A 188 11.27 -8.30 -2.08
N CYS A 189 12.18 -9.06 -2.67
CA CYS A 189 13.15 -9.91 -2.00
C CYS A 189 14.44 -9.15 -1.68
N ARG A 190 15.21 -9.67 -0.72
CA ARG A 190 16.48 -9.09 -0.24
C ARG A 190 17.51 -8.89 -1.36
N ASP A 191 17.48 -9.73 -2.39
CA ASP A 191 18.39 -9.69 -3.54
C ASP A 191 17.99 -8.65 -4.61
N GLY A 192 16.96 -7.85 -4.35
CA GLY A 192 16.53 -6.79 -5.27
C GLY A 192 15.58 -7.24 -6.37
N ARG A 193 14.98 -8.42 -6.23
CA ARG A 193 14.03 -8.97 -7.19
C ARG A 193 12.61 -9.01 -6.64
N LEU A 194 11.63 -9.11 -7.53
CA LEU A 194 10.29 -9.58 -7.23
C LEU A 194 10.32 -11.10 -6.96
N ILE A 195 9.19 -11.68 -6.53
CA ILE A 195 9.09 -13.12 -6.23
C ILE A 195 9.37 -13.98 -7.48
N ASP A 196 9.03 -13.50 -8.68
CA ASP A 196 9.35 -14.18 -9.95
C ASP A 196 10.82 -14.06 -10.40
N GLY A 197 11.66 -13.37 -9.63
CA GLY A 197 13.06 -13.14 -9.95
C GLY A 197 13.32 -11.92 -10.84
N THR A 198 12.31 -11.13 -11.22
CA THR A 198 12.49 -9.88 -11.98
C THR A 198 13.14 -8.80 -11.10
N PHE A 199 14.19 -8.13 -11.57
CA PHE A 199 14.75 -6.99 -10.83
C PHE A 199 13.78 -5.79 -10.81
N ILE A 200 13.84 -4.97 -9.75
CA ILE A 200 13.01 -3.76 -9.62
C ILE A 200 13.17 -2.85 -10.86
N HIS A 201 14.39 -2.65 -11.34
CA HIS A 201 14.64 -1.86 -12.56
C HIS A 201 13.89 -2.42 -13.77
N ASP A 202 14.06 -3.72 -14.03
CA ASP A 202 13.47 -4.39 -15.19
C ASP A 202 11.93 -4.36 -15.11
N ALA A 203 11.38 -4.47 -13.90
CA ALA A 203 9.94 -4.37 -13.68
C ALA A 203 9.40 -2.95 -13.98
N ILE A 204 10.07 -1.90 -13.48
CA ILE A 204 9.67 -0.51 -13.75
C ILE A 204 9.77 -0.19 -15.24
N ASP A 205 10.86 -0.59 -15.89
CA ASP A 205 11.10 -0.32 -17.32
C ASP A 205 10.05 -1.00 -18.21
N ALA A 206 9.73 -2.27 -17.93
CA ALA A 206 8.69 -3.00 -18.67
C ALA A 206 7.30 -2.38 -18.47
N ILE A 207 6.89 -2.08 -17.24
CA ILE A 207 5.59 -1.46 -16.97
C ILE A 207 5.46 -0.10 -17.67
N GLU A 208 6.51 0.74 -17.67
CA GLU A 208 6.45 2.05 -18.35
C GLU A 208 6.39 1.96 -19.89
N LYS A 209 6.87 0.85 -20.47
CA LYS A 209 6.81 0.60 -21.92
C LYS A 209 5.47 0.02 -22.35
N GLU A 210 4.82 -0.74 -21.48
CA GLU A 210 3.60 -1.48 -21.80
C GLU A 210 2.30 -0.77 -21.37
N THR A 211 2.40 0.33 -20.62
CA THR A 211 1.24 1.10 -20.13
C THR A 211 1.02 2.40 -20.91
N SER A 212 -0.25 2.75 -21.15
CA SER A 212 -0.64 3.97 -21.86
C SER A 212 -0.44 5.24 -21.02
N THR A 213 -0.71 5.15 -19.72
CA THR A 213 -0.45 6.17 -18.70
C THR A 213 0.45 5.55 -17.67
N ARG A 214 1.58 6.18 -17.34
CA ARG A 214 2.54 5.60 -16.38
C ARG A 214 2.00 5.69 -14.94
N PRO A 215 2.39 4.75 -14.04
CA PRO A 215 2.14 4.91 -12.61
C PRO A 215 2.72 6.23 -12.11
N LEU A 216 2.09 6.83 -11.10
CA LEU A 216 2.59 8.06 -10.48
C LEU A 216 3.98 7.82 -9.88
N CYS A 217 4.14 6.70 -9.18
CA CYS A 217 5.40 6.15 -8.71
C CYS A 217 5.28 4.64 -8.45
N TYR A 218 6.43 4.04 -8.11
CA TYR A 218 6.54 2.67 -7.62
C TYR A 218 6.96 2.69 -6.16
N MET A 219 6.65 1.62 -5.44
CA MET A 219 7.07 1.43 -4.05
C MET A 219 7.16 -0.06 -3.69
N ALA A 220 7.54 -0.37 -2.45
CA ALA A 220 7.41 -1.71 -1.89
C ALA A 220 6.50 -1.72 -0.66
N ASN A 221 5.81 -2.83 -0.45
CA ASN A 221 4.92 -3.05 0.69
C ASN A 221 5.32 -4.35 1.39
N CYS A 222 5.13 -4.38 2.71
CA CYS A 222 5.39 -5.55 3.55
C CYS A 222 6.87 -5.98 3.56
N ILE A 223 7.78 -5.02 3.45
CA ILE A 223 9.23 -5.23 3.48
C ILE A 223 9.86 -4.43 4.61
N HIS A 224 10.86 -5.00 5.29
CA HIS A 224 11.64 -4.28 6.30
C HIS A 224 12.56 -3.23 5.66
N PRO A 225 12.75 -2.04 6.26
CA PRO A 225 13.60 -1.00 5.67
C PRO A 225 15.02 -1.45 5.30
N ASP A 226 15.68 -2.26 6.14
CA ASP A 226 17.03 -2.78 5.84
C ASP A 226 17.04 -3.72 4.62
N ILE A 227 15.99 -4.50 4.42
CA ILE A 227 15.87 -5.41 3.27
C ILE A 227 15.66 -4.58 2.01
N LEU A 228 14.80 -3.55 2.07
CA LEU A 228 14.59 -2.66 0.94
C LEU A 228 15.86 -1.85 0.62
N HIS A 229 16.61 -1.42 1.62
CA HIS A 229 17.89 -0.72 1.45
C HIS A 229 18.89 -1.59 0.67
N GLN A 230 19.05 -2.86 1.06
CA GLN A 230 19.89 -3.83 0.34
C GLN A 230 19.39 -4.06 -1.10
N ALA A 231 18.08 -4.22 -1.27
CA ALA A 231 17.44 -4.44 -2.56
C ALA A 231 17.67 -3.27 -3.54
N LEU A 232 17.58 -2.02 -3.07
CA LEU A 232 17.77 -0.83 -3.90
C LEU A 232 19.25 -0.55 -4.20
N LEU A 233 20.17 -0.91 -3.30
CA LEU A 233 21.63 -0.83 -3.54
C LEU A 233 22.16 -1.90 -4.51
N HIS A 234 21.34 -2.89 -4.88
CA HIS A 234 21.77 -3.89 -5.84
C HIS A 234 22.16 -3.22 -7.18
N PRO A 235 23.29 -3.55 -7.83
CA PRO A 235 23.77 -2.83 -9.03
C PRO A 235 22.80 -2.78 -10.21
N ARG A 236 21.88 -3.75 -10.30
CA ARG A 236 20.80 -3.76 -11.31
C ARG A 236 19.68 -2.77 -10.99
N ASN A 237 19.53 -2.39 -9.73
CA ASN A 237 18.49 -1.47 -9.25
C ASN A 237 19.05 -0.06 -9.00
N ASP A 238 20.33 0.09 -8.67
CA ASP A 238 21.01 1.38 -8.50
C ASP A 238 21.17 2.11 -9.84
N THR A 239 20.05 2.63 -10.34
CA THR A 239 19.91 3.20 -11.68
C THR A 239 19.08 4.47 -11.62
N PRO A 240 19.32 5.46 -12.52
CA PRO A 240 18.54 6.70 -12.53
C PRO A 240 17.02 6.49 -12.61
N LEU A 241 16.59 5.44 -13.32
CA LEU A 241 15.18 5.07 -13.44
C LEU A 241 14.58 4.72 -12.07
N VAL A 242 15.21 3.82 -11.31
CA VAL A 242 14.72 3.41 -9.99
C VAL A 242 14.78 4.58 -9.02
N HIS A 243 15.90 5.32 -8.99
CA HIS A 243 16.05 6.51 -8.13
C HIS A 243 14.96 7.56 -8.35
N GLN A 244 14.52 7.75 -9.60
CA GLN A 244 13.48 8.72 -9.93
C GLN A 244 12.07 8.18 -9.64
N ARG A 245 11.83 6.89 -9.86
CA ARG A 245 10.47 6.34 -9.95
C ARG A 245 10.05 5.56 -8.71
N PHE A 246 10.99 5.04 -7.92
CA PHE A 246 10.72 4.32 -6.68
C PHE A 246 10.67 5.31 -5.51
N GLN A 247 9.48 5.58 -4.97
CA GLN A 247 9.24 6.70 -4.05
C GLN A 247 8.48 6.33 -2.77
N GLY A 248 8.39 5.06 -2.40
CA GLY A 248 7.72 4.72 -1.15
C GLY A 248 8.03 3.36 -0.53
N ILE A 249 7.57 3.23 0.71
CA ILE A 249 7.62 2.00 1.49
C ILE A 249 6.40 1.90 2.43
N GLN A 250 5.79 0.72 2.52
CA GLN A 250 4.99 0.31 3.69
C GLN A 250 5.76 -0.74 4.47
N ALA A 251 6.38 -0.31 5.57
CA ALA A 251 7.40 -1.06 6.28
C ALA A 251 6.80 -2.23 7.08
N ASN A 252 7.36 -3.42 6.90
CA ASN A 252 7.14 -4.54 7.81
C ASN A 252 8.04 -4.38 9.03
N ALA A 253 7.50 -4.66 10.22
CA ALA A 253 8.25 -4.56 11.47
C ALA A 253 9.21 -5.75 11.70
N ALA A 254 9.11 -6.82 10.92
CA ALA A 254 10.00 -7.98 10.98
C ALA A 254 11.05 -7.92 9.87
N ASN A 255 12.33 -8.03 10.23
CA ASN A 255 13.46 -8.15 9.30
C ASN A 255 13.59 -9.58 8.74
N LEU A 256 12.53 -10.05 8.08
CA LEU A 256 12.40 -11.38 7.51
C LEU A 256 12.12 -11.29 6.00
N SER A 257 12.58 -12.28 5.25
CA SER A 257 12.25 -12.44 3.84
C SER A 257 10.76 -12.76 3.65
N PRO A 258 10.23 -12.59 2.43
CA PRO A 258 8.88 -13.05 2.09
C PRO A 258 8.61 -14.51 2.51
N GLU A 259 9.54 -15.42 2.24
CA GLU A 259 9.42 -16.84 2.54
C GLU A 259 9.40 -17.10 4.06
N GLU A 260 10.26 -16.41 4.80
CA GLU A 260 10.33 -16.50 6.27
C GLU A 260 9.05 -15.95 6.92
N LEU A 261 8.49 -14.87 6.38
CA LEU A 261 7.20 -14.31 6.83
C LEU A 261 6.05 -15.29 6.58
N ASN A 262 6.01 -15.92 5.40
CA ASN A 262 4.96 -16.88 5.06
C ASN A 262 5.00 -18.13 5.96
N GLY A 263 6.20 -18.53 6.39
CA GLY A 263 6.39 -19.65 7.33
C GLY A 263 6.23 -19.30 8.81
N CYS A 264 5.95 -18.03 9.16
CA CYS A 264 5.92 -17.59 10.54
C CYS A 264 4.53 -17.78 11.19
N GLU A 265 4.46 -18.55 12.27
CA GLU A 265 3.21 -18.79 13.01
C GLU A 265 2.79 -17.64 13.93
N HIS A 266 3.71 -16.71 14.23
CA HIS A 266 3.50 -15.63 15.17
C HIS A 266 3.86 -14.29 14.56
N LEU A 267 3.10 -13.25 14.91
CA LEU A 267 3.40 -11.89 14.47
C LEU A 267 4.70 -11.41 15.12
N ILE A 268 5.71 -11.12 14.29
CA ILE A 268 6.97 -10.51 14.72
C ILE A 268 6.90 -9.00 14.53
N SER A 269 7.30 -8.25 15.54
CA SER A 269 7.26 -6.78 15.56
C SER A 269 8.49 -6.25 16.29
N SER A 270 9.34 -5.51 15.57
CA SER A 270 10.41 -4.71 16.19
C SER A 270 9.82 -3.52 16.96
N PRO A 271 10.53 -2.96 17.95
CA PRO A 271 10.08 -1.75 18.64
C PRO A 271 9.89 -0.56 17.68
N PRO A 272 8.93 0.36 17.97
CA PRO A 272 8.68 1.55 17.15
C PRO A 272 9.92 2.41 16.88
N GLU A 273 10.76 2.62 17.88
CA GLU A 273 11.99 3.41 17.78
C GLU A 273 13.00 2.75 16.83
N GLU A 274 13.20 1.44 16.98
CA GLU A 274 14.11 0.68 16.13
C GLU A 274 13.68 0.75 14.66
N LEU A 275 12.41 0.45 14.38
CA LEU A 275 11.91 0.46 13.00
C LEU A 275 11.99 1.86 12.37
N ALA A 276 11.75 2.92 13.16
CA ALA A 276 11.88 4.29 12.69
C ALA A 276 13.34 4.66 12.37
N ASP A 277 14.31 4.22 13.16
CA ASP A 277 15.73 4.44 12.89
C ASP A 277 16.18 3.73 11.59
N ARG A 278 15.70 2.51 11.35
CA ARG A 278 15.95 1.78 10.08
C ARG A 278 15.32 2.50 8.89
N LEU A 279 14.07 2.94 9.03
CA LEU A 279 13.40 3.74 8.01
C LEU A 279 14.16 5.06 7.73
N MET A 280 14.64 5.75 8.76
CA MET A 280 15.41 6.98 8.61
C MET A 280 16.71 6.76 7.84
N THR A 281 17.40 5.65 8.10
CA THR A 281 18.62 5.25 7.39
C THR A 281 18.32 5.04 5.90
N LEU A 282 17.25 4.30 5.57
CA LEU A 282 16.80 4.12 4.19
C LEU A 282 16.50 5.47 3.51
N LEU A 283 15.80 6.38 4.19
CA LEU A 283 15.44 7.70 3.66
C LEU A 283 16.63 8.64 3.47
N TRP A 284 17.78 8.34 4.07
CA TRP A 284 18.99 9.13 3.87
C TRP A 284 19.59 8.88 2.48
N ASP A 285 19.63 7.60 2.06
CA ASP A 285 20.24 7.18 0.80
C ASP A 285 19.24 7.20 -0.36
N PHE A 286 17.95 6.98 -0.07
CA PHE A 286 16.89 6.96 -1.08
C PHE A 286 15.80 7.97 -0.73
N PRO A 287 15.49 8.95 -1.61
CA PRO A 287 14.54 10.02 -1.30
C PRO A 287 13.07 9.54 -1.41
N LEU A 288 12.70 8.51 -0.65
CA LEU A 288 11.33 8.02 -0.63
C LEU A 288 10.40 9.06 0.01
N LYS A 289 9.25 9.22 -0.61
CA LYS A 289 8.27 10.25 -0.28
C LYS A 289 7.09 9.70 0.52
N ILE A 290 6.64 8.49 0.17
CA ILE A 290 5.50 7.82 0.78
C ILE A 290 6.01 6.84 1.82
N CYS A 291 5.66 7.03 3.09
CA CYS A 291 6.02 6.09 4.15
C CYS A 291 4.79 5.63 4.91
N GLY A 292 4.71 4.34 5.18
CA GLY A 292 3.67 3.73 6.02
C GLY A 292 4.17 2.49 6.72
N GLY A 293 3.25 1.82 7.41
CA GLY A 293 3.49 0.52 8.02
C GLY A 293 2.71 -0.59 7.31
N CYS A 294 3.17 -1.82 7.50
CA CYS A 294 2.50 -3.04 7.10
C CYS A 294 2.52 -4.01 8.28
N CYS A 295 2.58 -5.32 8.07
CA CYS A 295 2.55 -6.35 9.13
C CYS A 295 3.52 -6.03 10.27
N GLY A 296 3.04 -6.23 11.50
CA GLY A 296 3.79 -5.98 12.74
C GLY A 296 3.83 -4.51 13.17
N THR A 297 3.29 -3.56 12.39
CA THR A 297 3.21 -2.15 12.79
C THR A 297 1.88 -1.81 13.47
N ASN A 298 1.90 -0.78 14.31
CA ASN A 298 0.71 -0.26 14.98
C ASN A 298 0.77 1.28 15.12
N GLN A 299 -0.15 1.87 15.87
CA GLN A 299 -0.20 3.32 16.10
C GLN A 299 1.08 3.91 16.71
N GLN A 300 1.83 3.16 17.52
CA GLN A 300 3.09 3.64 18.10
C GLN A 300 4.17 3.76 17.03
N HIS A 301 4.26 2.77 16.13
CA HIS A 301 5.15 2.81 14.96
C HIS A 301 4.82 3.99 14.05
N MET A 302 3.54 4.15 13.71
CA MET A 302 3.09 5.22 12.84
C MET A 302 3.36 6.60 13.43
N ARG A 303 3.25 6.76 14.76
CA ARG A 303 3.61 7.99 15.45
C ARG A 303 5.11 8.30 15.30
N ARG A 304 5.99 7.30 15.46
CA ARG A 304 7.44 7.48 15.25
C ARG A 304 7.79 7.83 13.80
N PHE A 305 7.15 7.19 12.84
CA PHE A 305 7.32 7.54 11.43
C PHE A 305 6.90 8.98 11.15
N ALA A 306 5.73 9.39 11.65
CA ALA A 306 5.23 10.75 11.45
C ALA A 306 6.13 11.81 12.12
N GLU A 307 6.61 11.55 13.33
CA GLU A 307 7.57 12.42 14.05
C GLU A 307 8.87 12.61 13.27
N MET A 308 9.46 11.50 12.81
CA MET A 308 10.67 11.49 11.99
C MET A 308 10.48 12.28 10.69
N LEU A 309 9.40 12.04 9.96
CA LEU A 309 9.10 12.73 8.70
C LEU A 309 8.86 14.23 8.90
N ALA A 310 8.15 14.62 9.95
CA ALA A 310 7.93 16.03 10.28
C ALA A 310 9.25 16.74 10.61
N CYS A 311 10.12 16.11 11.40
CA CYS A 311 11.45 16.62 11.69
C CYS A 311 12.29 16.81 10.41
N ARG A 312 12.22 15.86 9.47
CA ARG A 312 12.93 15.94 8.19
C ARG A 312 12.37 17.05 7.29
N ARG A 313 11.04 17.17 7.18
CA ARG A 313 10.37 18.27 6.45
C ARG A 313 10.84 19.63 6.96
N ASP A 314 10.83 19.82 8.27
CA ASP A 314 11.13 21.11 8.90
C ASP A 314 12.62 21.48 8.73
N LYS A 315 13.52 20.50 8.57
CA LYS A 315 14.93 20.72 8.21
C LYS A 315 15.13 21.07 6.73
N MET A 316 14.31 20.56 5.81
CA MET A 316 14.39 20.87 4.38
C MET A 316 13.88 22.28 4.04
N GLY A 317 13.01 22.84 4.88
CA GLY A 317 12.49 24.21 4.73
C GLY A 317 13.34 25.30 5.38
N ARG A 318 14.46 24.95 6.01
CA ARG A 318 15.47 25.89 6.55
C ARG A 318 16.65 25.97 5.59
#